data_AF-A0A371HPB0-F1
#
_entry.id   AF-A0A371HPB0-F1
#
_cell.length_a   1.000
_cell.length_b   1.000
_cell.length_c   1.000
_cell.angle_alpha   90.00
_cell.angle_beta   90.00
_cell.angle_gamma   90.00
#
_symmetry.space_group_name_H-M   'P 1'
#
loop_
_entity.id
_entity.type
_entity.pdbx_description
1 polymer ?
#
loop_
_entity_poly.entity_id
_entity_poly.type
_entity_poly.pdbx_seq_one_letter_code
_entity_poly.pdbx_strand_id
1 'polypeptide(L)'
;MKAFPFSLDGTAKDWLYLQPVLFNTWRDMKRMFLEKFFPASKTTTIRKEICGIKQHTSETLHEYWERFNKLCAKCPYHQISKQLLI
;
A
#
# COMPACT_ATOMS: atom_id res chain seq x y z
N MET A 1 -2.24 -13.51 -16.35
CA MET A 1 -1.48 -12.29 -16.74
C MET A 1 -2.25 -11.35 -17.66
N LYS A 2 -3.09 -11.84 -18.59
CA LYS A 2 -3.74 -10.98 -19.60
C LYS A 2 -4.63 -9.85 -19.05
N ALA A 3 -5.23 -10.01 -17.87
CA ALA A 3 -6.16 -9.02 -17.30
C ALA A 3 -5.50 -7.89 -16.50
N PHE A 4 -4.30 -8.10 -15.96
CA PHE A 4 -3.66 -7.15 -15.04
C PHE A 4 -3.33 -5.78 -15.68
N PRO A 5 -2.84 -5.70 -16.93
CA PRO A 5 -2.63 -4.41 -17.59
C PRO A 5 -3.88 -3.53 -17.65
N PHE A 6 -5.09 -4.11 -17.71
CA PHE A 6 -6.34 -3.37 -17.75
C PHE A 6 -6.76 -2.81 -16.38
N SER A 7 -6.18 -3.31 -15.29
CA SER A 7 -6.37 -2.75 -13.94
C SER A 7 -5.44 -1.58 -13.62
N LEU A 8 -4.45 -1.31 -14.48
CA LEU A 8 -3.47 -0.25 -14.28
C LEU A 8 -3.82 0.99 -15.09
N ASP A 9 -3.44 2.14 -14.54
CA ASP A 9 -3.56 3.43 -15.21
C ASP A 9 -2.30 4.28 -15.01
N GLY A 10 -2.13 5.30 -15.85
CA GLY A 10 -1.01 6.25 -15.82
C GLY A 10 0.37 5.59 -15.70
N THR A 11 1.20 6.11 -14.80
CA THR A 11 2.60 5.68 -14.60
C THR A 11 2.77 4.19 -14.32
N ALA A 12 1.78 3.54 -13.69
CA ALA A 12 1.84 2.11 -13.40
C ALA A 12 1.67 1.27 -14.67
N LYS A 13 0.78 1.71 -15.55
CA LYS A 13 0.54 1.12 -16.86
C LYS A 13 1.76 1.30 -17.76
N ASP A 14 2.28 2.53 -17.85
CA ASP A 14 3.47 2.83 -18.67
C ASP A 14 4.68 2.01 -18.23
N TRP A 15 4.92 1.90 -16.92
CA TRP A 15 5.99 1.07 -16.38
C TRP A 15 5.84 -0.40 -16.81
N LEU A 16 4.63 -0.95 -16.79
CA LEU A 16 4.41 -2.35 -17.19
C LEU A 16 4.74 -2.57 -18.68
N TYR A 17 4.36 -1.63 -19.55
CA TYR A 17 4.65 -1.71 -21.00
C TYR A 17 6.13 -1.52 -21.34
N LEU A 18 6.90 -0.81 -20.50
CA LEU A 18 8.34 -0.63 -20.65
C LEU A 18 9.18 -1.82 -20.18
N GLN A 19 8.56 -2.87 -19.63
CA GLN A 19 9.25 -4.04 -19.07
C GLN A 19 8.85 -5.37 -19.77
N PRO A 20 8.80 -5.44 -21.12
CA PRO A 20 8.16 -6.55 -21.83
C PRO A 20 8.83 -7.92 -21.64
N VAL A 21 10.10 -7.96 -21.19
CA VAL A 21 10.92 -9.19 -21.10
C VAL A 21 11.09 -9.70 -19.65
N LEU A 22 10.67 -8.93 -18.65
CA LEU A 22 11.02 -9.21 -17.24
C LEU A 22 10.00 -10.09 -16.49
N PHE A 23 8.87 -10.42 -17.11
CA PHE A 23 7.76 -11.07 -16.42
C PHE A 23 7.45 -12.46 -16.99
N ASN A 24 8.31 -13.43 -16.67
CA ASN A 24 8.12 -14.82 -17.10
C ASN A 24 6.99 -15.53 -16.31
N THR A 25 6.65 -15.02 -15.12
CA THR A 25 5.55 -15.54 -14.31
C THR A 25 4.75 -14.42 -13.66
N TRP A 26 3.49 -14.70 -13.31
CA TRP A 26 2.66 -13.80 -12.50
C TRP A 26 3.33 -13.46 -11.15
N ARG A 27 4.06 -14.42 -10.56
CA ARG A 27 4.75 -14.23 -9.28
C ARG A 27 5.83 -13.17 -9.38
N ASP A 28 6.64 -13.21 -10.45
CA ASP A 28 7.73 -12.25 -10.67
C ASP A 28 7.17 -10.85 -10.94
N MET A 29 6.14 -10.75 -11.79
CA MET A 29 5.47 -9.48 -12.07
C MET A 29 4.87 -8.86 -10.80
N LYS A 30 4.16 -9.66 -9.99
CA LYS A 30 3.61 -9.20 -8.72
C LYS A 30 4.71 -8.69 -7.77
N ARG A 31 5.82 -9.43 -7.65
CA ARG A 31 6.96 -9.04 -6.80
C ARG A 31 7.54 -7.69 -7.25
N MET A 32 7.90 -7.57 -8.52
CA MET A 32 8.52 -6.36 -9.07
C MET A 32 7.59 -5.14 -9.03
N PHE A 33 6.29 -5.35 -9.29
CA PHE A 33 5.29 -4.29 -9.16
C PHE A 33 5.22 -3.76 -7.72
N LEU A 34 5.17 -4.66 -6.73
CA LEU A 34 5.18 -4.29 -5.32
C LEU A 34 6.47 -3.59 -4.93
N GLU A 35 7.64 -4.08 -5.36
CA GLU A 35 8.93 -3.42 -5.08
C GLU A 35 8.99 -2.00 -5.65
N LYS A 36 8.47 -1.77 -6.87
CA LYS A 36 8.49 -0.47 -7.53
C LYS A 36 7.51 0.53 -6.90
N PHE A 37 6.28 0.12 -6.67
CA PHE A 37 5.19 1.04 -6.28
C PHE A 37 4.92 1.07 -4.78
N PHE A 38 5.21 -0.04 -4.09
CA PHE A 38 5.04 -0.23 -2.65
C PHE A 38 6.35 -0.71 -1.97
N PRO A 39 7.44 0.07 -2.08
CA PRO A 39 8.72 -0.30 -1.49
C PRO A 39 8.61 -0.44 0.04
N ALA A 40 9.50 -1.24 0.63
CA ALA A 40 9.55 -1.49 2.07
C ALA A 40 9.66 -0.20 2.91
N SER A 41 10.28 0.85 2.38
CA SER A 41 10.34 2.17 3.02
C SER A 41 8.95 2.79 3.18
N LYS A 42 8.10 2.76 2.14
CA LYS A 42 6.71 3.22 2.24
C LYS A 42 5.93 2.41 3.28
N THR A 43 6.07 1.09 3.26
CA THR A 43 5.43 0.21 4.26
C THR A 43 5.89 0.54 5.68
N THR A 44 7.18 0.83 5.87
CA THR A 44 7.74 1.19 7.17
C THR A 44 7.22 2.53 7.66
N THR A 45 7.14 3.53 6.78
CA THR A 45 6.56 4.84 7.11
C THR A 45 5.10 4.73 7.52
N ILE A 46 4.27 4.05 6.72
CA ILE A 46 2.85 3.86 7.03
C ILE A 46 2.68 3.09 8.35
N ARG A 47 3.52 2.09 8.63
CA ARG A 47 3.51 1.38 9.91
C ARG A 47 3.83 2.30 11.09
N LYS A 48 4.83 3.16 10.97
CA LYS A 48 5.16 4.13 12.01
C LYS A 48 4.02 5.12 12.24
N GLU A 49 3.38 5.59 11.17
CA GLU A 49 2.21 6.47 11.27
C GLU A 49 1.04 5.78 11.98
N ILE A 50 0.74 4.53 11.63
CA ILE A 50 -0.32 3.75 12.28
C ILE A 50 -0.01 3.53 13.77
N CYS A 51 1.21 3.12 14.13
CA CYS A 51 1.58 2.90 15.54
C CYS A 51 1.68 4.21 16.35
N GLY A 52 1.98 5.33 15.69
CA GLY A 52 2.14 6.64 16.32
C GLY A 52 0.87 7.49 16.32
N ILE A 53 -0.21 7.02 15.70
CA ILE A 53 -1.44 7.78 15.57
C ILE A 53 -2.06 8.00 16.95
N LYS A 54 -2.47 9.24 17.22
CA LYS A 54 -3.16 9.64 18.45
C LYS A 54 -4.29 10.59 18.08
N GLN A 55 -5.35 10.57 18.87
CA GLN A 55 -6.42 11.56 18.76
C GLN A 55 -5.85 12.95 19.08
N HIS A 56 -6.12 13.92 18.22
CA HIS A 56 -5.75 15.31 18.47
C HIS A 56 -6.77 15.98 19.40
N THR A 57 -6.35 16.99 20.17
CA THR A 57 -7.23 17.70 21.12
C THR A 57 -8.42 18.39 20.46
N SER A 58 -8.29 18.76 19.18
CA SER A 58 -9.35 19.38 18.38
C SER A 58 -10.17 18.39 17.54
N GLU A 59 -9.84 17.10 17.58
CA GLU A 59 -10.44 16.07 16.73
C GLU A 59 -11.47 15.27 17.52
N THR A 60 -12.65 15.06 16.96
CA THR A 60 -13.66 14.16 17.53
C THR A 60 -13.21 12.70 17.43
N LEU A 61 -13.78 11.83 18.25
CA LEU A 61 -13.49 10.39 18.17
C LEU A 61 -13.83 9.80 16.80
N HIS A 62 -14.89 10.31 16.16
CA HIS A 62 -15.31 9.87 14.83
C HIS A 62 -14.29 10.26 13.75
N GLU A 63 -13.81 11.50 13.75
CA GLU A 63 -12.78 11.97 12.80
C GLU A 63 -11.47 11.20 12.97
N TYR A 64 -11.05 10.98 14.22
CA TYR A 64 -9.89 10.14 14.53
C TYR A 64 -10.04 8.72 13.96
N TRP A 65 -11.20 8.10 14.17
CA TRP A 65 -11.49 6.76 13.67
C TRP A 65 -11.47 6.70 12.14
N GLU A 66 -12.03 7.70 11.47
CA GLU A 66 -12.01 7.78 10.01
C GLU A 66 -10.57 7.93 9.49
N ARG A 67 -9.75 8.78 10.12
CA ARG A 67 -8.33 8.97 9.78
C ARG A 67 -7.52 7.69 10.00
N PHE A 68 -7.75 7.01 11.12
CA PHE A 68 -7.15 5.71 11.42
C PHE A 68 -7.48 4.67 10.33
N ASN A 69 -8.75 4.53 9.97
CA ASN A 69 -9.17 3.58 8.93
C ASN A 69 -8.58 3.93 7.55
N LYS A 70 -8.53 5.22 7.19
CA LYS A 70 -7.88 5.69 5.97
C LYS A 70 -6.39 5.34 5.96
N LEU A 71 -5.69 5.46 7.09
CA LEU A 71 -4.28 5.06 7.21
C LEU A 71 -4.09 3.55 7.07
N CYS A 72 -4.94 2.74 7.70
CA CYS A 72 -4.93 1.28 7.55
C CYS A 72 -5.17 0.85 6.09
N ALA A 73 -6.09 1.50 5.38
CA ALA A 73 -6.40 1.20 3.98
C ALA A 73 -5.24 1.50 3.00
N LYS A 74 -4.34 2.43 3.34
CA LYS A 74 -3.17 2.76 2.50
C LYS A 74 -2.13 1.65 2.42
N CYS A 75 -2.15 0.68 3.33
CA CYS A 75 -1.22 -0.44 3.31
C CYS A 75 -1.92 -1.75 3.66
N PRO A 76 -2.67 -2.38 2.73
CA PRO A 76 -3.39 -3.63 3.00
C PRO A 76 -2.47 -4.81 3.39
N TYR A 77 -1.18 -4.71 3.06
CA TYR A 77 -0.12 -5.64 3.48
C TYR A 77 0.77 -5.06 4.59
N HIS A 78 0.22 -4.26 5.51
CA HIS A 78 0.98 -3.65 6.61
C HIS A 78 1.62 -4.70 7.54
N GLN A 79 1.11 -5.94 7.56
CA GLN A 79 1.52 -7.05 8.44
C GLN A 79 1.42 -6.73 9.95
N ILE A 80 0.86 -5.58 10.30
CA ILE A 80 0.53 -5.20 11.67
C ILE A 80 -0.59 -6.11 12.15
N SER A 81 -0.32 -6.90 13.19
CA SER A 81 -1.35 -7.68 13.90
C SER A 81 -2.40 -6.74 14.47
N LYS A 82 -3.69 -7.12 14.40
CA LYS A 82 -4.79 -6.36 15.03
C LYS A 82 -4.55 -6.09 16.52
N GLN A 83 -3.75 -6.92 17.18
CA GLN A 83 -3.38 -6.78 18.60
C GLN A 83 -2.42 -5.62 18.87
N LEU A 84 -1.71 -5.11 17.86
CA LEU A 84 -0.79 -3.95 17.97
C LEU A 84 -1.46 -2.63 17.53
N LEU A 85 -2.76 -2.67 17.20
CA LEU A 85 -3.56 -1.52 16.77
C LEU A 85 -4.44 -0.95 17.89
N ILE A 86 -4.17 -1.35 19.14
CA ILE A 86 -4.93 -0.98 20.34
C ILE A 86 -4.12 0.01 21.15
#